data_AF-A0A949LCA2-F1
#
_entry.id   AF-A0A949LCA2-F1
#
_cell.length_a   1.000
_cell.length_b   1.000
_cell.length_c   1.000
_cell.angle_alpha   90.00
_cell.angle_beta   90.00
_cell.angle_gamma   90.00
#
_symmetry.space_group_name_H-M   'P 1'
#
loop_
_entity.id
_entity.type
_entity.pdbx_description
1 polymer ?
#
loop_
_entity_poly.entity_id
_entity_poly.type
_entity_poly.pdbx_seq_one_letter_code
_entity_poly.pdbx_strand_id
1 'polypeptide(L)'
;MPTTDSIPVRTPREFFAQAMLVGTGIDLAALGATDRTGGAPLVVELIGALTGASLPGSGGGVAVLFRYGAVVFFDAAPAGIADYLRQIGGQIRQPFPAGDRETEVLEIRVDPGRETGRESVEGNTLVLADVTLEKLQLVADIMAKSVSLAHHEKNIERQFERIEPFAIDLDHWGRGSRAGRELLQHLGGALLAEHRVVAGARVDDSPELLWDHPELERLWARLRDEFEIRERAAALHGKLTLISRTAETALDLMQHRRALRVEWAIVALIVFEIVLTLLQWALGVG
;
A
#
# COMPACT_ATOMS: atom_id res chain seq x y z
N MET A 1 -36.11 -37.19 -40.64
CA MET A 1 -35.59 -37.34 -39.26
C MET A 1 -34.50 -36.30 -39.08
N PRO A 2 -34.69 -35.28 -38.24
CA PRO A 2 -33.63 -34.34 -37.92
C PRO A 2 -32.78 -34.95 -36.78
N THR A 3 -31.49 -35.10 -36.99
CA THR A 3 -30.53 -35.30 -35.89
C THR A 3 -30.05 -33.92 -35.47
N THR A 4 -30.52 -33.52 -34.29
CA THR A 4 -30.11 -32.33 -33.54
C THR A 4 -28.60 -32.23 -33.47
N ASP A 5 -28.06 -31.20 -34.12
CA ASP A 5 -26.70 -30.70 -33.94
C ASP A 5 -26.67 -30.03 -32.56
N SER A 6 -26.16 -30.75 -31.56
CA SER A 6 -26.02 -30.22 -30.21
C SER A 6 -24.83 -29.26 -30.18
N ILE A 7 -25.13 -27.97 -30.16
CA ILE A 7 -24.22 -26.86 -29.85
C ILE A 7 -23.31 -27.26 -28.67
N PRO A 8 -21.97 -27.17 -28.78
CA PRO A 8 -21.11 -27.38 -27.62
C PRO A 8 -21.36 -26.24 -26.63
N VAL A 9 -22.02 -26.56 -25.51
CA VAL A 9 -22.14 -25.68 -24.36
C VAL A 9 -20.72 -25.37 -23.87
N ARG A 10 -20.23 -24.16 -24.15
CA ARG A 10 -18.93 -23.66 -23.67
C ARG A 10 -19.03 -23.61 -22.14
N THR A 11 -18.43 -24.59 -21.48
CA THR A 11 -18.53 -24.75 -20.02
C THR A 11 -17.88 -23.55 -19.33
N PRO A 12 -18.49 -22.98 -18.27
CA PRO A 12 -17.85 -21.93 -17.49
C PRO A 12 -16.53 -22.43 -16.94
N ARG A 13 -15.49 -21.60 -17.02
CA ARG A 13 -14.18 -21.90 -16.44
C ARG A 13 -13.94 -20.97 -15.27
N GLU A 14 -13.57 -21.54 -14.14
CA GLU A 14 -13.25 -20.81 -12.92
C GLU A 14 -11.77 -20.99 -12.58
N PHE A 15 -11.14 -19.91 -12.14
CA PHE A 15 -9.78 -19.90 -11.62
C PHE A 15 -9.61 -18.76 -10.63
N PHE A 16 -8.51 -18.77 -9.87
CA PHE A 16 -8.25 -17.75 -8.86
C PHE A 16 -7.15 -16.80 -9.30
N ALA A 17 -7.32 -15.54 -8.91
CA ALA A 17 -6.26 -14.56 -8.85
C ALA A 17 -5.86 -14.34 -7.39
N GLN A 18 -4.57 -14.29 -7.11
CA GLN A 18 -4.02 -14.02 -5.78
C GLN A 18 -3.02 -12.87 -5.87
N ALA A 19 -3.35 -11.73 -5.26
CA ALA A 19 -2.46 -10.59 -5.14
C ALA A 19 -1.73 -10.65 -3.80
N MET A 20 -0.44 -10.32 -3.82
CA MET A 20 0.43 -10.32 -2.65
C MET A 20 1.33 -9.10 -2.65
N LEU A 21 1.37 -8.38 -1.53
CA LEU A 21 2.37 -7.34 -1.31
C LEU A 21 3.59 -7.95 -0.60
N VAL A 22 4.71 -8.04 -1.31
CA VAL A 22 5.89 -8.81 -0.86
C VAL A 22 7.02 -7.95 -0.30
N GLY A 23 6.98 -6.64 -0.52
CA GLY A 23 7.94 -5.66 0.00
C GLY A 23 7.60 -4.25 -0.46
N THR A 24 8.50 -3.31 -0.20
CA THR A 24 8.36 -1.89 -0.64
C THR A 24 8.63 -1.67 -2.13
N GLY A 25 9.04 -2.72 -2.84
CA GLY A 25 9.32 -2.63 -4.26
C GLY A 25 9.95 -3.86 -4.87
N ILE A 26 9.90 -3.94 -6.20
CA ILE A 26 10.56 -4.98 -6.98
C ILE A 26 11.38 -4.31 -8.08
N ASP A 27 12.62 -4.75 -8.26
CA ASP A 27 13.44 -4.37 -9.41
C ASP A 27 13.02 -5.16 -10.66
N LEU A 28 12.06 -4.62 -11.42
CA LEU A 28 11.60 -5.24 -12.66
C LEU A 28 12.67 -5.23 -13.76
N ALA A 29 13.61 -4.28 -13.75
CA ALA A 29 14.65 -4.20 -14.76
C ALA A 29 15.64 -5.36 -14.61
N ALA A 30 15.99 -5.72 -13.37
CA ALA A 30 16.79 -6.89 -13.06
C ALA A 30 16.10 -8.23 -13.43
N LEU A 31 14.77 -8.23 -13.53
CA LEU A 31 13.96 -9.38 -13.94
C LEU A 31 13.68 -9.44 -15.45
N GLY A 32 14.30 -8.56 -16.25
CA GLY A 32 14.20 -8.59 -17.71
C GLY A 32 13.08 -7.74 -18.30
N ALA A 33 12.48 -6.80 -17.56
CA ALA A 33 11.56 -5.84 -18.14
C ALA A 33 12.25 -5.00 -19.23
N THR A 34 11.73 -5.07 -20.45
CA THR A 34 12.24 -4.34 -21.62
C THR A 34 11.90 -2.85 -21.55
N ASP A 35 10.81 -2.48 -20.88
CA ASP A 35 10.40 -1.10 -20.70
C ASP A 35 11.06 -0.46 -19.46
N ARG A 36 11.93 0.51 -19.73
CA ARG A 36 12.65 1.30 -18.72
C ARG A 36 11.89 2.57 -18.29
N THR A 37 10.77 2.87 -18.94
CA THR A 37 10.04 4.14 -18.81
C THR A 37 9.09 4.17 -17.60
N GLY A 38 8.87 3.01 -16.96
CA GLY A 38 8.64 2.94 -15.52
C GLY A 38 7.21 2.63 -15.04
N GLY A 39 6.22 2.55 -15.93
CA GLY A 39 4.83 2.28 -15.57
C GLY A 39 4.37 0.83 -15.77
N ALA A 40 4.71 0.23 -16.91
CA ALA A 40 4.21 -1.10 -17.28
C ALA A 40 4.62 -2.23 -16.30
N PRO A 41 3.70 -3.14 -15.96
CA PRO A 41 4.01 -4.31 -15.16
C PRO A 41 4.81 -5.34 -15.96
N LEU A 42 5.55 -6.21 -15.26
CA LEU A 42 6.23 -7.36 -15.87
C LEU A 42 5.34 -8.59 -15.80
N VAL A 43 4.99 -9.16 -16.96
CA VAL A 43 4.24 -10.41 -17.07
C VAL A 43 5.21 -11.58 -17.21
N VAL A 44 5.01 -12.63 -16.42
CA VAL A 44 5.83 -13.85 -16.43
C VAL A 44 4.92 -15.07 -16.42
N GLU A 45 5.20 -16.04 -17.28
CA GLU A 45 4.57 -17.37 -17.21
C GLU A 45 5.31 -18.24 -16.18
N LEU A 46 4.57 -18.85 -15.26
CA LEU A 46 5.09 -19.81 -14.31
C LEU A 46 5.14 -21.18 -14.98
N ILE A 47 6.26 -21.88 -14.89
CA ILE A 47 6.42 -23.23 -15.42
C ILE A 47 6.20 -24.21 -14.25
N GLY A 48 5.15 -25.05 -14.28
CA GLY A 48 5.01 -26.21 -13.38
C GLY A 48 3.81 -26.26 -12.41
N ALA A 49 2.65 -25.68 -12.70
CA ALA A 49 1.47 -25.83 -11.84
C ALA A 49 0.61 -27.05 -12.25
N LEU A 50 0.53 -28.06 -11.37
CA LEU A 50 -0.22 -29.32 -11.52
C LEU A 50 -1.76 -29.17 -11.39
N THR A 51 -2.37 -28.20 -12.04
CA THR A 51 -3.85 -28.11 -12.10
C THR A 51 -4.29 -27.93 -13.54
N GLY A 52 -5.04 -28.91 -14.04
CA GLY A 52 -5.42 -29.08 -15.45
C GLY A 52 -6.43 -28.08 -16.01
N ALA A 53 -6.27 -26.80 -15.72
CA ALA A 53 -6.98 -25.72 -16.38
C ALA A 53 -5.95 -24.92 -17.20
N SER A 54 -5.96 -25.12 -18.52
CA SER A 54 -4.96 -24.57 -19.44
C SER A 54 -5.41 -23.23 -20.04
N LEU A 55 -4.83 -22.09 -19.62
CA LEU A 55 -4.85 -20.86 -20.44
C LEU A 55 -4.03 -21.12 -21.74
N PRO A 56 -4.27 -20.41 -22.87
CA PRO A 56 -3.60 -20.74 -24.13
C PRO A 56 -2.07 -20.60 -24.01
N GLY A 57 -1.33 -21.73 -24.08
CA GLY A 57 0.15 -21.80 -23.88
C GLY A 57 0.64 -22.77 -22.78
N SER A 58 -0.19 -23.74 -22.37
CA SER A 58 -0.24 -24.32 -21.03
C SER A 58 0.94 -25.15 -20.48
N GLY A 59 1.46 -24.67 -19.34
CA GLY A 59 2.24 -25.43 -18.34
C GLY A 59 2.26 -24.82 -16.92
N GLY A 60 1.72 -23.62 -16.71
CA GLY A 60 1.51 -23.07 -15.38
C GLY A 60 0.90 -21.67 -15.38
N GLY A 61 0.62 -21.17 -14.17
CA GLY A 61 -0.09 -19.91 -13.95
C GLY A 61 0.67 -18.67 -14.46
N VAL A 62 0.02 -17.52 -14.47
CA VAL A 62 0.64 -16.25 -14.88
C VAL A 62 0.93 -15.40 -13.66
N ALA A 63 2.09 -14.75 -13.60
CA ALA A 63 2.45 -13.78 -12.59
C ALA A 63 2.61 -12.39 -13.22
N VAL A 64 1.99 -11.37 -12.63
CA VAL A 64 2.11 -9.97 -13.03
C VAL A 64 2.75 -9.19 -11.89
N LEU A 65 3.90 -8.57 -12.14
CA LEU A 65 4.75 -7.95 -11.12
C LEU A 65 4.75 -6.43 -11.27
N PHE A 66 4.65 -5.74 -10.14
CA PHE A 66 4.60 -4.28 -10.08
C PHE A 66 5.80 -3.72 -9.32
N ARG A 67 6.32 -2.57 -9.78
CA ARG A 67 7.53 -1.93 -9.20
C ARG A 67 7.39 -1.54 -7.74
N TYR A 68 6.16 -1.31 -7.28
CA TYR A 68 5.84 -0.93 -5.90
C TYR A 68 5.71 -2.13 -4.95
N GLY A 69 6.02 -3.35 -5.40
CA GLY A 69 6.19 -4.49 -4.50
C GLY A 69 5.02 -5.48 -4.48
N ALA A 70 4.04 -5.30 -5.36
CA ALA A 70 2.92 -6.23 -5.51
C ALA A 70 3.19 -7.26 -6.62
N VAL A 71 2.69 -8.48 -6.43
CA VAL A 71 2.67 -9.54 -7.44
C VAL A 71 1.28 -10.16 -7.45
N VAL A 72 0.71 -10.34 -8.64
CA VAL A 72 -0.60 -10.99 -8.83
C VAL A 72 -0.42 -12.26 -9.62
N PHE A 73 -0.90 -13.37 -9.06
CA PHE A 73 -0.82 -14.69 -9.63
C PHE A 73 -2.18 -15.15 -10.13
N PHE A 74 -2.27 -15.64 -11.36
CA PHE A 74 -3.47 -16.24 -11.94
C PHE A 74 -3.25 -17.73 -12.15
N ASP A 75 -4.20 -18.55 -11.68
CA ASP A 75 -4.21 -20.01 -11.89
C ASP A 75 -2.89 -20.68 -11.46
N ALA A 76 -2.30 -20.18 -10.35
CA ALA A 76 -1.02 -20.63 -9.84
C ALA A 76 -1.19 -21.49 -8.58
N ALA A 77 -0.53 -22.65 -8.56
CA ALA A 77 -0.52 -23.51 -7.38
C ALA A 77 0.29 -22.88 -6.23
N PRO A 78 -0.09 -23.09 -4.95
CA PRO A 78 0.63 -22.52 -3.80
C PRO A 78 2.13 -22.84 -3.77
N ALA A 79 2.53 -24.04 -4.23
CA ALA A 79 3.93 -24.41 -4.36
C ALA A 79 4.66 -23.56 -5.41
N GLY A 80 4.04 -23.35 -6.59
CA GLY A 80 4.60 -22.51 -7.64
C GLY A 80 4.75 -21.05 -7.22
N ILE A 81 3.79 -20.52 -6.46
CA ILE A 81 3.87 -19.18 -5.86
C ILE A 81 5.06 -19.10 -4.90
N ALA A 82 5.19 -20.05 -3.98
CA ALA A 82 6.28 -20.07 -3.01
C ALA A 82 7.66 -20.20 -3.69
N ASP A 83 7.76 -21.03 -4.72
CA ASP A 83 9.00 -21.23 -5.50
C ASP A 83 9.40 -19.95 -6.24
N TYR A 84 8.43 -19.31 -6.90
CA TYR A 84 8.66 -18.07 -7.63
C TYR A 84 9.06 -16.92 -6.70
N LEU A 85 8.38 -16.77 -5.56
CA LEU A 85 8.74 -15.75 -4.56
C LEU A 85 10.14 -15.95 -3.98
N ARG A 86 10.59 -17.21 -3.83
CA ARG A 86 11.97 -17.51 -3.43
C ARG A 86 12.96 -17.13 -4.53
N GLN A 87 12.63 -17.39 -5.80
CA GLN A 87 13.48 -17.06 -6.94
C GLN A 87 13.70 -15.54 -7.09
N ILE A 88 12.63 -14.74 -6.96
CA ILE A 88 12.73 -13.28 -7.12
C ILE A 88 13.18 -12.55 -5.84
N GLY A 89 13.40 -13.27 -4.73
CA GLY A 89 13.66 -12.68 -3.42
C GLY A 89 14.82 -11.68 -3.40
N GLY A 90 15.86 -11.90 -4.20
CA GLY A 90 17.00 -10.97 -4.33
C GLY A 90 16.68 -9.63 -5.00
N GLN A 91 15.54 -9.52 -5.68
CA GLN A 91 15.08 -8.32 -6.38
C GLN A 91 13.99 -7.56 -5.60
N ILE A 92 13.54 -8.09 -4.46
CA ILE A 92 12.55 -7.45 -3.59
C ILE A 92 13.25 -6.46 -2.67
N ARG A 93 12.85 -5.20 -2.71
CA ARG A 93 13.33 -4.14 -1.82
C ARG A 93 12.57 -4.18 -0.50
N GLN A 94 13.30 -4.28 0.62
CA GLN A 94 12.73 -4.39 1.97
C GLN A 94 11.61 -5.43 2.02
N PRO A 95 11.93 -6.73 1.81
CA PRO A 95 10.93 -7.78 1.76
C PRO A 95 10.20 -7.88 3.10
N PHE A 96 8.88 -8.01 3.04
CA PHE A 96 8.06 -8.18 4.23
C PHE A 96 8.15 -9.63 4.75
N PRO A 97 8.22 -9.82 6.09
CA PRO A 97 8.08 -11.14 6.70
C PRO A 97 6.80 -11.81 6.24
N ALA A 98 6.81 -13.14 6.12
CA ALA A 98 5.66 -13.89 5.59
C ALA A 98 4.34 -13.62 6.34
N GLY A 99 4.39 -13.36 7.64
CA GLY A 99 3.20 -13.03 8.46
C GLY A 99 2.69 -11.58 8.31
N ASP A 100 3.50 -10.68 7.75
CA ASP A 100 3.14 -9.28 7.52
C ASP A 100 2.76 -9.00 6.06
N ARG A 101 2.85 -10.01 5.18
CA ARG A 101 2.46 -9.89 3.78
C ARG A 101 0.95 -9.83 3.67
N GLU A 102 0.47 -8.73 3.11
CA GLU A 102 -0.95 -8.60 2.81
C GLU A 102 -1.26 -9.39 1.53
N THR A 103 -2.38 -10.12 1.54
CA THR A 103 -2.78 -11.02 0.45
C THR A 103 -4.27 -10.88 0.19
N GLU A 104 -4.65 -10.86 -1.07
CA GLU A 104 -6.04 -10.75 -1.52
C GLU A 104 -6.32 -11.80 -2.60
N VAL A 105 -7.50 -12.42 -2.57
CA VAL A 105 -7.88 -13.49 -3.50
C VAL A 105 -9.19 -13.12 -4.18
N LEU A 106 -9.20 -13.18 -5.51
CA LEU A 106 -10.37 -12.94 -6.34
C LEU A 106 -10.68 -14.20 -7.15
N GLU A 107 -11.93 -14.63 -7.14
CA GLU A 107 -12.39 -15.68 -8.05
C GLU A 107 -12.67 -15.07 -9.42
N ILE A 108 -12.25 -15.72 -10.49
CA ILE A 108 -12.53 -15.29 -11.87
C ILE A 108 -13.31 -16.39 -12.57
N ARG A 109 -14.50 -16.04 -13.04
CA ARG A 109 -15.39 -16.91 -13.80
C ARG A 109 -15.50 -16.42 -15.23
N VAL A 110 -15.24 -17.32 -16.17
CA VAL A 110 -15.40 -17.05 -17.59
C VAL A 110 -16.77 -17.57 -18.02
N ASP A 111 -17.65 -16.65 -18.39
CA ASP A 111 -18.95 -16.95 -18.99
C ASP A 111 -18.95 -16.50 -20.46
N PRO A 112 -18.68 -17.41 -21.39
CA PRO A 112 -18.57 -17.07 -22.80
C PRO A 112 -19.92 -16.75 -23.47
N GLY A 113 -21.04 -16.88 -22.75
CA GLY A 113 -22.38 -16.46 -23.18
C GLY A 113 -22.68 -14.99 -22.87
N ARG A 114 -21.81 -14.30 -22.13
CA ARG A 114 -21.99 -12.89 -21.74
C ARG A 114 -21.52 -11.95 -22.85
N GLU A 115 -22.25 -10.86 -23.10
CA GLU A 115 -21.82 -9.81 -24.03
C GLU A 115 -20.54 -9.14 -23.51
N THR A 116 -19.50 -9.02 -24.36
CA THR A 116 -18.30 -8.23 -24.09
C THR A 116 -18.70 -6.78 -23.72
N GLY A 117 -18.20 -6.25 -22.61
CA GLY A 117 -18.59 -4.95 -22.07
C GLY A 117 -19.67 -4.99 -20.97
N ARG A 118 -20.25 -6.16 -20.68
CA ARG A 118 -21.15 -6.41 -19.54
C ARG A 118 -20.49 -7.21 -18.41
N GLU A 119 -19.16 -7.22 -18.36
CA GLU A 119 -18.41 -7.78 -17.22
C GLU A 119 -18.88 -7.13 -15.91
N SER A 120 -19.03 -7.95 -14.88
CA SER A 120 -19.50 -7.54 -13.56
C SER A 120 -18.67 -8.21 -12.50
N VAL A 121 -18.55 -7.53 -11.38
CA VAL A 121 -18.15 -8.15 -10.12
C VAL A 121 -19.43 -8.52 -9.38
N GLU A 122 -19.45 -9.72 -8.82
CA GLU A 122 -20.55 -10.28 -8.03
C GLU A 122 -19.96 -10.75 -6.70
N GLY A 123 -19.91 -9.86 -5.71
CA GLY A 123 -19.21 -10.12 -4.45
C GLY A 123 -17.71 -10.28 -4.68
N ASN A 124 -17.17 -11.48 -4.42
CA ASN A 124 -15.74 -11.77 -4.64
C ASN A 124 -15.47 -12.56 -5.93
N THR A 125 -16.43 -12.58 -6.87
CA THR A 125 -16.21 -13.18 -8.19
C THR A 125 -16.29 -12.14 -9.29
N LEU A 126 -15.24 -12.06 -10.10
CA LEU A 126 -15.23 -11.33 -11.35
C LEU A 126 -15.71 -12.23 -12.49
N VAL A 127 -16.79 -11.82 -13.16
CA VAL A 127 -17.33 -12.53 -14.32
C VAL A 127 -16.88 -11.85 -15.61
N LEU A 128 -16.07 -12.55 -16.40
CA LEU A 128 -15.55 -12.10 -17.69
C LEU A 128 -16.21 -12.86 -18.85
N ALA A 129 -16.45 -12.17 -19.97
CA ALA A 129 -16.91 -12.82 -21.20
C ALA A 129 -15.83 -13.73 -21.83
N ASP A 130 -14.57 -13.32 -21.70
CA ASP A 130 -13.39 -13.97 -22.23
C ASP A 130 -12.15 -13.56 -21.44
N VAL A 131 -11.09 -14.36 -21.55
CA VAL A 131 -9.81 -14.12 -20.87
C VAL A 131 -8.74 -13.86 -21.92
N THR A 132 -8.24 -12.64 -21.93
CA THR A 132 -7.06 -12.22 -22.68
C THR A 132 -5.99 -11.75 -21.72
N LEU A 133 -4.73 -11.69 -22.17
CA LEU A 133 -3.64 -11.24 -21.33
C LEU A 133 -3.84 -9.80 -20.86
N GLU A 134 -4.39 -8.94 -21.72
CA GLU A 134 -4.65 -7.53 -21.44
C GLU A 134 -5.69 -7.38 -20.33
N LYS A 135 -6.76 -8.19 -20.36
CA LYS A 135 -7.76 -8.24 -19.28
C LYS A 135 -7.14 -8.71 -17.97
N LEU A 136 -6.28 -9.73 -17.99
CA LEU A 136 -5.57 -10.19 -16.79
C LEU A 136 -4.63 -9.11 -16.22
N GLN A 137 -3.96 -8.34 -17.09
CA GLN A 137 -3.12 -7.22 -16.64
C GLN A 137 -3.93 -6.12 -15.96
N LEU A 138 -5.14 -5.80 -16.45
CA LEU A 138 -6.01 -4.82 -15.79
C LEU A 138 -6.54 -5.31 -14.45
N VAL A 139 -6.95 -6.59 -14.37
CA VAL A 139 -7.34 -7.20 -13.10
C VAL A 139 -6.16 -7.18 -12.12
N ALA A 140 -4.96 -7.50 -12.60
CA ALA A 140 -3.75 -7.44 -11.79
C ALA A 140 -3.46 -6.02 -11.29
N ASP A 141 -3.62 -4.99 -12.12
CA ASP A 141 -3.42 -3.60 -11.70
C ASP A 141 -4.34 -3.22 -10.53
N ILE A 142 -5.63 -3.54 -10.63
CA ILE A 142 -6.60 -3.23 -9.59
C ILE A 142 -6.32 -4.02 -8.32
N MET A 143 -6.08 -5.33 -8.40
CA MET A 143 -5.80 -6.14 -7.22
C MET A 143 -4.47 -5.76 -6.56
N ALA A 144 -3.46 -5.39 -7.35
CA ALA A 144 -2.17 -4.95 -6.83
C ALA A 144 -2.29 -3.60 -6.08
N LYS A 145 -3.11 -2.67 -6.58
CA LYS A 145 -3.45 -1.43 -5.88
C LYS A 145 -4.26 -1.71 -4.61
N SER A 146 -5.25 -2.61 -4.66
CA SER A 146 -6.08 -2.97 -3.50
C SER A 146 -5.26 -3.58 -2.36
N VAL A 147 -4.41 -4.57 -2.65
CA VAL A 147 -3.56 -5.21 -1.62
C VAL A 147 -2.52 -4.24 -1.06
N SER A 148 -2.02 -3.31 -1.89
CA SER A 148 -1.12 -2.25 -1.45
C SER A 148 -1.83 -1.29 -0.50
N LEU A 149 -3.05 -0.85 -0.83
CA LEU A 149 -3.86 0.01 0.02
C LEU A 149 -4.18 -0.66 1.36
N ALA A 150 -4.57 -1.94 1.35
CA ALA A 150 -4.84 -2.71 2.56
C ALA A 150 -3.64 -2.75 3.52
N HIS A 151 -2.43 -2.95 2.97
CA HIS A 151 -1.21 -2.92 3.77
C HIS A 151 -0.96 -1.55 4.42
N HIS A 152 -1.10 -0.47 3.65
CA HIS A 152 -0.88 0.88 4.14
C HIS A 152 -1.95 1.31 5.16
N GLU A 153 -3.21 0.96 4.93
CA GLU A 153 -4.31 1.16 5.88
C GLU A 153 -3.97 0.57 7.26
N LYS A 154 -3.52 -0.69 7.28
CA LYS A 154 -3.10 -1.40 8.49
C LYS A 154 -1.84 -0.82 9.13
N ASN A 155 -0.87 -0.36 8.34
CA ASN A 155 0.33 0.29 8.87
C ASN A 155 0.01 1.62 9.54
N ILE A 156 -0.85 2.41 8.91
CA ILE A 156 -1.28 3.72 9.42
C ILE A 156 -2.09 3.57 10.69
N GLU A 157 -2.99 2.58 10.75
CA GLU A 157 -3.75 2.27 11.97
C GLU A 157 -2.82 1.89 13.14
N ARG A 158 -1.83 1.03 12.90
CA ARG A 158 -0.79 0.69 13.91
C ARG A 158 0.03 1.90 14.36
N GLN A 159 0.27 2.87 13.48
CA GLN A 159 0.98 4.09 13.82
C GLN A 159 0.10 5.05 14.64
N PHE A 160 -1.20 5.13 14.35
CA PHE A 160 -2.17 5.89 15.13
C PHE A 160 -2.28 5.41 16.58
N GLU A 161 -2.39 4.09 16.80
CA GLU A 161 -2.47 3.49 18.15
C GLU A 161 -1.28 3.86 19.04
N ARG A 162 -0.12 4.18 18.44
CA ARG A 162 1.09 4.60 19.17
C ARG A 162 1.12 6.10 19.49
N ILE A 163 0.35 6.91 18.78
CA ILE A 163 0.29 8.37 18.96
C ILE A 163 -0.75 8.73 20.03
N GLU A 164 -1.87 8.01 20.09
CA GLU A 164 -2.98 8.31 21.01
C GLU A 164 -2.56 8.36 22.51
N PRO A 165 -1.79 7.41 23.06
CA PRO A 165 -1.33 7.47 24.45
C PRO A 165 -0.44 8.67 24.73
N PHE A 166 0.33 9.14 23.73
CA PHE A 166 1.22 10.28 23.89
C PHE A 166 0.46 11.61 23.94
N ALA A 167 -0.60 11.76 23.14
CA ALA A 167 -1.47 12.92 23.22
C ALA A 167 -2.10 13.06 24.62
N ILE A 168 -2.45 11.92 25.24
CA ILE A 168 -2.96 11.84 26.62
C ILE A 168 -1.86 12.15 27.65
N ASP A 169 -0.65 11.60 27.49
CA ASP A 169 0.47 11.86 28.40
C ASP A 169 0.99 13.31 28.35
N LEU A 170 0.86 13.97 27.19
CA LEU A 170 1.17 15.40 26.98
C LEU A 170 0.28 16.32 27.82
N ASP A 171 -0.98 15.93 28.01
CA ASP A 171 -1.94 16.66 28.86
C ASP A 171 -1.52 16.56 30.33
N HIS A 172 -1.03 15.40 30.76
CA HIS A 172 -0.83 15.14 32.17
C HIS A 172 0.59 15.41 32.72
N TRP A 173 1.70 15.27 31.99
CA TRP A 173 3.05 15.29 32.62
C TRP A 173 4.18 15.98 31.84
N GLY A 174 4.57 17.18 32.28
CA GLY A 174 5.71 17.96 31.76
C GLY A 174 7.13 17.39 31.95
N ARG A 175 7.32 16.09 32.24
CA ARG A 175 8.65 15.50 32.56
C ARG A 175 9.17 14.43 31.57
N GLY A 176 8.35 13.91 30.65
CA GLY A 176 8.75 12.87 29.66
C GLY A 176 9.23 13.39 28.28
N SER A 177 9.48 14.70 28.15
CA SER A 177 9.51 15.44 26.86
C SER A 177 10.57 14.98 25.83
N ARG A 178 11.66 14.30 26.22
CA ARG A 178 12.73 13.94 25.26
C ARG A 178 12.41 12.65 24.49
N ALA A 179 12.00 11.60 25.19
CA ALA A 179 11.64 10.32 24.59
C ALA A 179 10.37 10.44 23.72
N GLY A 180 9.35 11.18 24.20
CA GLY A 180 8.15 11.45 23.41
C GLY A 180 8.44 12.22 22.11
N ARG A 181 9.36 13.19 22.15
CA ARG A 181 9.77 13.94 20.96
C ARG A 181 10.49 13.07 19.94
N GLU A 182 11.41 12.23 20.39
CA GLU A 182 12.16 11.32 19.53
C GLU A 182 11.23 10.30 18.86
N LEU A 183 10.28 9.74 19.61
CA LEU A 183 9.24 8.88 19.08
C LEU A 183 8.36 9.60 18.06
N LEU A 184 7.93 10.82 18.34
CA LEU A 184 7.07 11.60 17.44
C LEU A 184 7.81 12.05 16.17
N GLN A 185 9.11 12.35 16.26
CA GLN A 185 9.96 12.60 15.09
C GLN A 185 10.16 11.35 14.24
N HIS A 186 10.39 10.19 14.87
CA HIS A 186 10.51 8.92 14.16
C HIS A 186 9.18 8.51 13.52
N LEU A 187 8.05 8.72 14.20
CA LEU A 187 6.70 8.49 13.66
C LEU A 187 6.40 9.44 12.50
N GLY A 188 6.66 10.74 12.63
CA GLY A 188 6.51 11.71 11.54
C GLY A 188 7.36 11.34 10.33
N GLY A 189 8.62 10.92 10.53
CA GLY A 189 9.49 10.44 9.46
C GLY A 189 8.96 9.17 8.79
N ALA A 190 8.44 8.22 9.57
CA ALA A 190 7.85 6.98 9.05
C ALA A 190 6.56 7.25 8.26
N LEU A 191 5.70 8.15 8.74
CA LEU A 191 4.47 8.59 8.08
C LEU A 191 4.76 9.32 6.76
N LEU A 192 5.77 10.18 6.74
CA LEU A 192 6.22 10.86 5.51
C LEU A 192 6.85 9.89 4.50
N ALA A 193 7.51 8.84 4.98
CA ALA A 193 8.03 7.78 4.12
C ALA A 193 6.88 6.95 3.51
N GLU A 194 5.89 6.55 4.33
CA GLU A 194 4.65 5.89 3.89
C GLU A 194 3.91 6.72 2.82
N HIS A 195 3.78 8.03 3.03
CA HIS A 195 3.18 8.95 2.08
C HIS A 195 3.84 8.90 0.68
N ARG A 196 5.17 8.76 0.62
CA ARG A 196 5.90 8.64 -0.65
C ARG A 196 5.69 7.29 -1.33
N VAL A 197 5.45 6.22 -0.57
CA VAL A 197 5.17 4.88 -1.11
C VAL A 197 3.76 4.82 -1.69
N VAL A 198 2.75 5.38 -0.99
CA VAL A 198 1.38 5.50 -1.50
C VAL A 198 1.34 6.35 -2.78
N ALA A 199 2.14 7.42 -2.86
CA ALA A 199 2.30 8.20 -4.10
C ALA A 199 3.01 7.41 -5.23
N GLY A 200 3.92 6.50 -4.88
CA GLY A 200 4.63 5.64 -5.83
C GLY A 200 3.75 4.55 -6.48
N ALA A 201 2.67 4.14 -5.81
CA ALA A 201 1.69 3.21 -6.35
C ALA A 201 0.77 3.83 -7.42
N ARG A 202 0.90 5.15 -7.70
CA ARG A 202 0.16 5.88 -8.76
C ARG A 202 -1.31 5.45 -8.82
N VAL A 203 -1.96 5.45 -7.66
CA VAL A 203 -3.29 4.85 -7.49
C VAL A 203 -4.35 5.50 -8.39
N ASP A 204 -4.15 6.78 -8.74
CA ASP A 204 -5.04 7.56 -9.60
C ASP A 204 -4.67 7.50 -11.10
N ASP A 205 -3.56 6.88 -11.48
CA ASP A 205 -3.13 6.79 -12.87
C ASP A 205 -3.80 5.58 -13.56
N SER A 206 -4.37 5.84 -14.74
CA SER A 206 -4.81 4.81 -15.67
C SER A 206 -3.60 3.98 -16.13
N PRO A 207 -3.72 2.63 -16.17
CA PRO A 207 -2.69 1.77 -16.74
C PRO A 207 -2.29 2.20 -18.15
N GLU A 208 -0.99 2.16 -18.45
CA GLU A 208 -0.48 2.50 -19.78
C GLU A 208 -1.10 1.62 -20.87
N LEU A 209 -1.50 0.40 -20.52
CA LEU A 209 -2.23 -0.52 -21.39
C LEU A 209 -3.50 0.09 -22.01
N LEU A 210 -4.16 1.03 -21.34
CA LEU A 210 -5.39 1.67 -21.83
C LEU A 210 -5.13 2.67 -22.97
N TRP A 211 -3.89 3.11 -23.18
CA TRP A 211 -3.54 3.91 -24.36
C TRP A 211 -3.64 3.08 -25.64
N ASP A 212 -3.24 1.81 -25.58
CA ASP A 212 -3.28 0.88 -26.71
C ASP A 212 -4.65 0.17 -26.82
N HIS A 213 -5.32 -0.05 -25.68
CA HIS A 213 -6.60 -0.76 -25.57
C HIS A 213 -7.71 0.08 -24.89
N PRO A 214 -8.15 1.18 -25.51
CA PRO A 214 -9.18 2.06 -24.94
C PRO A 214 -10.53 1.37 -24.75
N GLU A 215 -10.80 0.28 -25.48
CA GLU A 215 -12.00 -0.55 -25.30
C GLU A 215 -12.11 -1.18 -23.91
N LEU A 216 -10.99 -1.33 -23.19
CA LEU A 216 -10.94 -1.92 -21.86
C LEU A 216 -11.18 -0.90 -20.73
N GLU A 217 -11.26 0.40 -21.03
CA GLU A 217 -11.46 1.49 -20.05
C GLU A 217 -12.71 1.22 -19.19
N ARG A 218 -13.79 0.72 -19.79
CA ARG A 218 -15.04 0.44 -19.06
C ARG A 218 -14.87 -0.68 -18.04
N LEU A 219 -14.12 -1.72 -18.38
CA LEU A 219 -13.82 -2.82 -17.45
C LEU A 219 -12.95 -2.30 -16.31
N TRP A 220 -11.89 -1.57 -16.64
CA TRP A 220 -10.99 -1.00 -15.63
C TRP A 220 -11.71 -0.05 -14.68
N ALA A 221 -12.51 0.89 -15.19
CA ALA A 221 -13.27 1.83 -14.37
C ALA A 221 -14.23 1.10 -13.43
N ARG A 222 -14.96 0.09 -13.92
CA ARG A 222 -15.84 -0.73 -13.06
C ARG A 222 -15.08 -1.46 -11.96
N LEU A 223 -13.95 -2.10 -12.29
CA LEU A 223 -13.13 -2.79 -11.30
C LEU A 223 -12.57 -1.81 -10.27
N ARG A 224 -12.09 -0.65 -10.71
CA ARG A 224 -11.56 0.40 -9.83
C ARG A 224 -12.62 0.89 -8.84
N ASP A 225 -13.84 1.10 -9.32
CA ASP A 225 -14.94 1.60 -8.51
C ASP A 225 -15.44 0.50 -7.54
N GLU A 226 -15.56 -0.76 -7.99
CA GLU A 226 -15.97 -1.88 -7.14
C GLU A 226 -14.97 -2.16 -6.00
N PHE A 227 -13.67 -2.05 -6.27
CA PHE A 227 -12.62 -2.20 -5.25
C PHE A 227 -12.42 -0.90 -4.43
N GLU A 228 -13.23 0.14 -4.68
CA GLU A 228 -13.19 1.44 -4.01
C GLU A 228 -11.80 2.07 -4.00
N ILE A 229 -11.00 1.83 -5.05
CA ILE A 229 -9.57 2.15 -5.06
C ILE A 229 -9.35 3.65 -4.83
N ARG A 230 -10.20 4.50 -5.42
CA ARG A 230 -10.10 5.96 -5.28
C ARG A 230 -10.58 6.44 -3.91
N GLU A 231 -11.73 5.97 -3.43
CA GLU A 231 -12.23 6.35 -2.11
C GLU A 231 -11.24 5.93 -1.01
N ARG A 232 -10.74 4.69 -1.06
CA ARG A 232 -9.77 4.16 -0.09
C ARG A 232 -8.47 4.96 -0.10
N ALA A 233 -7.92 5.25 -1.28
CA ALA A 233 -6.73 6.09 -1.39
C ALA A 233 -6.94 7.50 -0.85
N ALA A 234 -8.07 8.13 -1.17
CA ALA A 234 -8.40 9.46 -0.68
C ALA A 234 -8.60 9.48 0.85
N ALA A 235 -9.29 8.49 1.40
CA ALA A 235 -9.49 8.32 2.84
C ALA A 235 -8.14 8.11 3.56
N LEU A 236 -7.26 7.27 2.99
CA LEU A 236 -5.93 7.02 3.50
C LEU A 236 -5.06 8.29 3.52
N HIS A 237 -5.07 9.06 2.43
CA HIS A 237 -4.36 10.33 2.33
C HIS A 237 -4.89 11.37 3.33
N GLY A 238 -6.22 11.43 3.52
CA GLY A 238 -6.85 12.25 4.54
C GLY A 238 -6.40 11.87 5.95
N LYS A 239 -6.40 10.57 6.29
CA LYS A 239 -5.90 10.02 7.56
C LYS A 239 -4.44 10.43 7.79
N LEU A 240 -3.55 10.19 6.83
CA LEU A 240 -2.13 10.58 6.91
C LEU A 240 -1.93 12.08 7.17
N THR A 241 -2.69 12.92 6.46
CA THR A 241 -2.61 14.38 6.60
C THR A 241 -3.00 14.83 8.01
N LEU A 242 -4.06 14.24 8.57
CA LEU A 242 -4.48 14.53 9.94
C LEU A 242 -3.43 14.11 10.96
N ILE A 243 -2.79 12.94 10.79
CA ILE A 243 -1.72 12.49 11.68
C ILE A 243 -0.53 13.43 11.63
N SER A 244 -0.05 13.77 10.42
CA SER A 244 1.13 14.63 10.25
C SER A 244 0.91 15.97 10.95
N ARG A 245 -0.26 16.59 10.72
CA ARG A 245 -0.62 17.86 11.38
C ARG A 245 -0.70 17.72 12.90
N THR A 246 -1.25 16.62 13.40
CA THR A 246 -1.36 16.37 14.86
C THR A 246 0.03 16.18 15.48
N ALA A 247 0.90 15.42 14.82
CA ALA A 247 2.28 15.20 15.23
C ALA A 247 3.10 16.50 15.21
N GLU A 248 3.00 17.30 14.15
CA GLU A 248 3.63 18.64 14.06
C GLU A 248 3.15 19.58 15.17
N THR A 249 1.84 19.67 15.38
CA THR A 249 1.25 20.51 16.44
C THR A 249 1.73 20.09 17.83
N ALA A 250 1.78 18.79 18.11
CA ALA A 250 2.30 18.25 19.35
C ALA A 250 3.80 18.56 19.53
N LEU A 251 4.61 18.44 18.46
CA LEU A 251 6.02 18.82 18.48
C LEU A 251 6.20 20.32 18.80
N ASP A 252 5.41 21.20 18.19
CA ASP A 252 5.48 22.65 18.40
C ASP A 252 5.09 23.05 19.84
N LEU A 253 4.03 22.46 20.38
CA LEU A 253 3.62 22.65 21.78
C LEU A 253 4.73 22.26 22.76
N MET A 254 5.43 21.15 22.50
CA MET A 254 6.57 20.71 23.31
C MET A 254 7.75 21.70 23.24
N GLN A 255 8.00 22.30 22.08
CA GLN A 255 9.08 23.28 21.91
C GLN A 255 8.78 24.57 22.68
N HIS A 256 7.55 25.09 22.61
CA HIS A 256 7.14 26.30 23.32
C HIS A 256 7.27 26.17 24.85
N ARG A 257 6.91 25.03 25.45
CA ARG A 257 7.09 24.81 26.90
C ARG A 257 8.56 24.84 27.34
N ARG A 258 9.51 24.51 26.45
CA ARG A 258 10.95 24.60 26.76
C ARG A 258 11.42 26.05 26.74
N ALA A 259 10.97 26.85 25.79
CA ALA A 259 11.28 28.28 25.74
C ALA A 259 10.86 28.97 27.05
N LEU A 260 9.64 28.69 27.53
CA LEU A 260 9.14 29.22 28.80
C LEU A 260 9.99 28.81 30.01
N ARG A 261 10.48 27.55 30.07
CA ARG A 261 11.37 27.13 31.17
C ARG A 261 12.72 27.84 31.14
N VAL A 262 13.28 28.07 29.96
CA VAL A 262 14.54 28.82 29.80
C VAL A 262 14.33 30.29 30.18
N GLU A 263 13.21 30.88 29.75
CA GLU A 263 12.84 32.24 30.11
C GLU A 263 12.73 32.41 31.63
N TRP A 264 12.00 31.52 32.31
CA TRP A 264 11.91 31.52 33.77
C TRP A 264 13.26 31.31 34.47
N ALA A 265 14.15 30.48 33.92
CA ALA A 265 15.49 30.32 34.46
C ALA A 265 16.32 31.61 34.36
N ILE A 266 16.23 32.35 33.24
CA ILE A 266 16.87 33.64 33.07
C ILE A 266 16.29 34.66 34.06
N VAL A 267 14.95 34.74 34.17
CA VAL A 267 14.27 35.62 35.13
C VAL A 267 14.70 35.31 36.57
N ALA A 268 14.72 34.04 36.96
CA ALA A 268 15.18 33.63 38.29
C ALA A 268 16.64 34.00 38.55
N LEU A 269 17.52 33.87 37.54
CA LEU A 269 18.94 34.23 37.65
C LEU A 269 19.14 35.74 37.81
N ILE A 270 18.36 36.55 37.07
CA ILE A 270 18.34 38.02 37.24
C ILE A 270 17.85 38.39 38.64
N VAL A 271 16.74 37.79 39.10
CA VAL A 271 16.20 38.03 40.46
C VAL A 271 17.23 37.65 41.52
N PHE A 272 17.91 36.51 41.36
CA PHE A 272 18.96 36.06 42.26
C PHE A 272 20.13 37.06 42.33
N GLU A 273 20.61 37.56 41.19
CA GLU A 273 21.68 38.57 41.13
C GLU A 273 21.28 39.88 41.84
N ILE A 274 20.06 40.35 41.61
CA ILE A 274 19.52 41.55 42.27
C ILE A 274 19.49 41.36 43.78
N VAL A 275 19.03 40.21 44.26
CA VAL A 275 18.99 39.89 45.70
C VAL A 275 20.38 39.87 46.31
N LEU A 276 21.36 39.21 45.67
CA LEU A 276 22.74 39.18 46.14
C LEU A 276 23.35 40.58 46.21
N THR A 277 23.13 41.40 45.18
CA THR A 277 23.64 42.77 45.11
C THR A 277 23.07 43.64 46.24
N LEU A 278 21.76 43.55 46.50
CA LEU A 278 21.11 44.26 47.60
C LEU A 278 21.61 43.80 48.97
N LEU A 279 21.83 42.49 49.14
CA LEU A 279 22.34 41.92 50.38
C LEU A 279 23.78 42.36 50.64
N GLN A 280 24.64 42.40 49.61
CA GLN A 280 26.01 42.91 49.71
C GLN A 280 26.02 44.38 50.15
N TRP A 281 25.17 45.21 49.56
CA TRP A 281 25.03 46.62 49.93
C TRP A 281 24.54 46.78 51.38
N ALA A 282 23.54 45.99 51.79
CA ALA A 282 22.99 46.03 53.15
C ALA A 282 23.98 45.54 54.21
N LEU A 283 24.85 44.57 53.88
CA LEU A 283 25.90 44.06 54.77
C LEU A 283 27.13 44.97 54.84
N GLY A 284 27.16 46.08 54.08
CA GLY A 284 28.20 47.10 54.20
C GLY A 284 29.59 46.65 53.75
N VAL A 285 29.68 45.70 52.83
CA VAL A 285 30.94 45.35 52.15
C VAL A 285 31.05 46.23 50.90
N GLY A 286 31.49 47.47 51.13
CA GLY A 286 31.91 48.41 50.09
C GLY A 286 33.41 48.34 49.86
#